data_AF-A0A926JU91-F1
#
_entry.id   AF-A0A926JU91-F1
#
_cell.length_a   1.000
_cell.length_b   1.000
_cell.length_c   1.000
_cell.angle_alpha   90.00
_cell.angle_beta   90.00
_cell.angle_gamma   90.00
#
_symmetry.space_group_name_H-M   'P 1'
#
loop_
_entity.id
_entity.type
_entity.pdbx_description
1 polymer ?
#
loop_
_entity_poly.entity_id
_entity_poly.type
_entity_poly.pdbx_seq_one_letter_code
_entity_poly.pdbx_strand_id
1 'polypeptide(L)'
;MSKTKGRTRAQESTNAIERMYITMRHLLNRGFYKPMGVSGETLRQSLLLLRPEIYGSVAEDKVELNGLMYILDRLPIGIEECRYVNLTSDEGYKKSHFKPIIPP
;
A
#
# COMPACT_ATOMS: atom_id res chain seq x y z
N MET A 1 -9.12 -23.85 -33.61
CA MET A 1 -8.48 -22.69 -32.96
C MET A 1 -8.96 -22.63 -31.52
N SER A 2 -8.07 -22.92 -30.55
CA SER A 2 -8.38 -22.85 -29.12
C SER A 2 -8.66 -21.39 -28.74
N LYS A 3 -9.87 -21.09 -28.24
CA LYS A 3 -10.17 -19.78 -27.65
C LYS A 3 -9.35 -19.70 -26.35
N THR A 4 -8.27 -18.94 -26.36
CA THR A 4 -7.57 -18.53 -25.13
C THR A 4 -8.59 -17.81 -24.26
N LYS A 5 -9.11 -18.51 -23.25
CA LYS A 5 -10.07 -17.94 -22.30
C LYS A 5 -9.31 -16.84 -21.54
N GLY A 6 -9.71 -15.58 -21.74
CA GLY A 6 -9.15 -14.47 -20.99
C GLY A 6 -9.23 -14.70 -19.49
N ARG A 7 -8.34 -14.06 -18.73
CA ARG A 7 -8.38 -14.14 -17.26
C ARG A 7 -9.73 -13.67 -16.76
N THR A 8 -10.27 -14.35 -15.75
CA THR A 8 -11.50 -13.88 -15.10
C THR A 8 -11.17 -12.71 -14.17
N ARG A 9 -12.15 -11.81 -13.94
CA ARG A 9 -11.99 -10.71 -12.99
C ARG A 9 -11.52 -11.19 -11.61
N ALA A 10 -12.04 -12.32 -11.14
CA ALA A 10 -11.61 -12.92 -9.87
C ALA A 10 -10.11 -13.28 -9.89
N GLN A 11 -9.61 -13.86 -10.99
CA GLN A 11 -8.19 -14.19 -11.13
C GLN A 11 -7.31 -12.93 -11.17
N GLU A 12 -7.78 -11.86 -11.81
CA GLU A 12 -7.08 -10.57 -11.85
C GLU A 12 -7.03 -9.93 -10.45
N SER A 13 -8.14 -9.94 -9.71
CA SER A 13 -8.20 -9.44 -8.33
C SER A 13 -7.28 -10.22 -7.39
N THR A 14 -7.27 -11.56 -7.44
CA THR A 14 -6.34 -12.37 -6.64
C THR A 14 -4.88 -12.01 -6.96
N ASN A 15 -4.55 -11.85 -8.24
CA ASN A 15 -3.20 -11.48 -8.65
C ASN A 15 -2.80 -10.07 -8.16
N ALA A 16 -3.72 -9.11 -8.20
CA ALA A 16 -3.48 -7.77 -7.64
C ALA A 16 -3.21 -7.82 -6.13
N ILE A 17 -3.99 -8.60 -5.37
CA ILE A 17 -3.80 -8.75 -3.93
C ILE A 17 -2.41 -9.36 -3.64
N GLU A 18 -2.03 -10.42 -4.35
CA GLU A 18 -0.72 -11.04 -4.20
C GLU A 18 0.43 -10.08 -4.53
N ARG A 19 0.31 -9.34 -5.65
CA ARG A 19 1.29 -8.32 -6.03
C ARG A 19 1.41 -7.21 -5.00
N MET A 20 0.29 -6.74 -4.46
CA MET A 20 0.28 -5.74 -3.39
C MET A 20 0.99 -6.27 -2.15
N TYR A 21 0.65 -7.48 -1.71
CA TYR A 21 1.26 -8.10 -0.54
C TYR A 21 2.78 -8.25 -0.69
N ILE A 22 3.24 -8.78 -1.82
CA ILE A 22 4.67 -8.94 -2.11
C ILE A 22 5.38 -7.57 -2.13
N THR A 23 4.78 -6.58 -2.80
CA THR A 23 5.36 -5.24 -2.90
C THR A 23 5.44 -4.56 -1.53
N MET A 24 4.40 -4.69 -0.70
CA MET A 24 4.39 -4.17 0.68
C MET A 24 5.46 -4.82 1.53
N ARG A 25 5.66 -6.14 1.41
CA ARG A 25 6.74 -6.85 2.11
C ARG A 25 8.12 -6.35 1.69
N HIS A 26 8.33 -6.10 0.40
CA HIS A 26 9.58 -5.50 -0.08
C HIS A 26 9.79 -4.09 0.43
N LEU A 27 8.74 -3.26 0.50
CA LEU A 27 8.81 -1.93 1.07
C LEU A 27 9.19 -1.96 2.55
N LEU A 28 8.58 -2.87 3.32
CA LEU A 28 8.90 -3.06 4.73
C LEU A 28 10.36 -3.48 4.93
N ASN A 29 10.83 -4.49 4.19
CA ASN A 29 12.22 -4.94 4.25
C ASN A 29 13.23 -3.87 3.82
N ARG A 30 12.83 -3.00 2.88
CA ARG A 30 13.66 -1.88 2.40
C ARG A 30 13.74 -0.74 3.43
N GLY A 31 12.75 -0.63 4.31
CA GLY A 31 12.69 0.37 5.37
C GLY A 31 12.22 1.75 4.93
N PHE A 32 12.02 2.02 3.64
CA PHE A 32 11.53 3.32 3.17
C PHE A 32 10.58 3.22 1.98
N TYR A 33 9.69 4.20 1.87
CA TYR A 33 8.71 4.30 0.80
C TYR A 33 8.84 5.60 0.01
N LYS A 34 8.85 5.49 -1.32
CA LYS A 34 8.75 6.62 -2.25
C LYS A 34 7.47 6.43 -3.10
N PRO A 35 6.43 7.26 -2.89
CA PRO A 35 5.16 7.12 -3.61
C PRO A 35 5.29 7.14 -5.13
N MET A 36 6.16 8.01 -5.67
CA MET A 36 6.42 8.12 -7.11
C MET A 36 7.56 7.20 -7.59
N GLY A 37 7.89 6.16 -6.83
CA GLY A 37 8.87 5.14 -7.22
C GLY A 37 8.20 3.92 -7.87
N VAL A 38 9.01 2.98 -8.34
CA VAL A 38 8.55 1.73 -8.99
C VAL A 38 7.58 0.94 -8.11
N SER A 39 7.88 0.81 -6.82
CA SER A 39 7.01 0.12 -5.86
C SER A 39 5.69 0.86 -5.62
N GLY A 40 5.72 2.19 -5.59
CA GLY A 40 4.51 3.01 -5.41
C GLY A 40 3.59 2.93 -6.63
N GLU A 41 4.15 3.00 -7.84
CA GLU A 41 3.36 2.81 -9.07
C GLU A 41 2.76 1.39 -9.14
N THR A 42 3.53 0.37 -8.74
CA THR A 42 3.03 -1.02 -8.70
C THR A 42 1.86 -1.18 -7.74
N LEU A 43 1.95 -0.57 -6.55
CA LEU A 43 0.84 -0.55 -5.59
C LEU A 43 -0.37 0.19 -6.14
N ARG A 44 -0.16 1.38 -6.74
CA ARG A 44 -1.22 2.18 -7.34
C ARG A 44 -1.99 1.41 -8.42
N GLN A 45 -1.27 0.79 -9.35
CA GLN A 45 -1.87 -0.04 -10.40
C GLN A 45 -2.65 -1.23 -9.84
N SER A 46 -2.08 -1.92 -8.85
CA SER A 46 -2.75 -3.07 -8.25
C SER A 46 -4.01 -2.66 -7.49
N LEU A 47 -4.00 -1.51 -6.82
CA LEU A 47 -5.17 -0.93 -6.14
C LEU A 47 -6.27 -0.53 -7.14
N LEU A 48 -5.90 0.12 -8.25
CA LEU A 48 -6.81 0.51 -9.32
C LEU A 48 -7.41 -0.71 -10.03
N LEU A 49 -6.66 -1.81 -10.14
CA LEU A 49 -7.18 -3.07 -10.67
C LEU A 49 -8.14 -3.75 -9.68
N LEU A 50 -7.80 -3.71 -8.38
CA LEU A 50 -8.61 -4.31 -7.33
C LEU A 50 -9.97 -3.61 -7.18
N ARG A 51 -10.01 -2.29 -7.33
CA ARG A 51 -11.24 -1.45 -7.17
C ARG A 51 -12.04 -1.82 -5.92
N PRO A 52 -11.43 -1.75 -4.72
CA PRO A 52 -12.08 -2.18 -3.51
C PRO A 52 -13.27 -1.27 -3.19
N GLU A 53 -14.39 -1.86 -2.77
CA GLU A 53 -15.65 -1.13 -2.54
C GLU A 53 -15.52 0.00 -1.51
N ILE A 54 -14.62 -0.15 -0.54
CA ILE A 54 -14.33 0.86 0.48
C ILE A 54 -13.82 2.20 -0.08
N TYR A 55 -13.31 2.22 -1.32
CA TYR A 55 -12.87 3.43 -2.01
C TYR A 55 -13.84 3.88 -3.12
N GLY A 56 -15.03 3.28 -3.18
CA GLY A 56 -16.11 3.73 -4.06
C GLY A 56 -15.69 3.77 -5.53
N SER A 57 -15.84 4.95 -6.14
CA SER A 57 -15.59 5.18 -7.57
C SER A 57 -14.14 5.57 -7.92
N VAL A 58 -13.14 5.21 -7.09
CA VAL A 58 -11.71 5.59 -7.27
C VAL A 58 -11.09 5.29 -8.65
N ALA A 59 -11.69 4.40 -9.43
CA ALA A 59 -11.24 4.05 -10.78
C ALA A 59 -12.03 4.77 -11.91
N GLU A 60 -12.95 5.66 -11.57
CA GLU A 60 -13.69 6.52 -12.50
C GLU A 60 -13.07 7.94 -12.49
N ASP A 61 -13.32 8.73 -13.54
CA ASP A 61 -12.86 10.13 -13.65
C ASP A 61 -13.66 11.11 -12.76
N LYS A 62 -14.33 10.60 -11.72
CA LYS A 62 -15.14 11.38 -10.77
C LYS A 62 -14.37 11.61 -9.48
N VAL A 63 -14.63 12.76 -8.86
CA VAL A 63 -14.07 13.08 -7.55
C VAL A 63 -14.85 12.31 -6.47
N GLU A 64 -14.21 11.32 -5.84
CA GLU A 64 -14.80 10.52 -4.76
C GLU A 64 -14.47 11.13 -3.38
N LEU A 65 -15.31 12.07 -2.93
CA LEU A 65 -15.11 12.79 -1.66
C LEU A 65 -15.19 11.87 -0.43
N ASN A 66 -16.07 10.87 -0.45
CA ASN A 66 -16.22 9.93 0.68
C ASN A 66 -14.97 9.06 0.85
N GLY A 67 -14.39 8.60 -0.26
CA GLY A 67 -13.13 7.86 -0.27
C GLY A 67 -11.98 8.72 0.25
N LEU A 68 -11.92 10.00 -0.14
CA LEU A 68 -10.92 10.93 0.38
C LEU A 68 -11.07 11.14 1.90
N MET A 69 -12.29 11.38 2.39
CA MET A 69 -12.56 11.51 3.82
C MET A 69 -12.14 10.24 4.58
N TYR A 70 -12.49 9.07 4.04
CA TYR A 70 -12.13 7.77 4.61
C TYR A 70 -10.61 7.60 4.78
N ILE A 71 -9.83 8.07 3.79
CA ILE A 71 -8.37 8.02 3.82
C ILE A 71 -7.83 9.00 4.87
N LEU A 72 -8.28 10.26 4.83
CA LEU A 72 -7.81 11.31 5.73
C LEU A 72 -8.02 10.95 7.21
N ASP A 73 -9.15 10.36 7.55
CA ASP A 73 -9.47 9.92 8.92
C ASP A 73 -8.53 8.81 9.45
N ARG A 74 -7.82 8.11 8.57
CA ARG A 74 -6.93 6.99 8.92
C ARG A 74 -5.45 7.33 8.84
N LEU A 75 -5.11 8.44 8.21
CA LEU A 75 -3.72 8.85 8.13
C LEU A 75 -3.27 9.41 9.49
N PRO A 76 -2.00 9.19 9.87
CA PRO A 76 -1.42 9.82 11.05
C PRO A 76 -1.48 11.34 10.95
N ILE A 77 -1.72 12.00 12.09
CA ILE A 77 -1.64 13.45 12.22
C ILE A 77 -0.21 13.91 11.85
N GLY A 78 -0.07 14.95 11.02
CA GLY A 78 1.22 15.49 10.60
C GLY A 78 1.83 14.82 9.36
N ILE A 79 1.10 13.90 8.69
CA ILE A 79 1.56 13.29 7.44
C ILE A 79 1.70 14.31 6.31
N GLU A 80 0.95 15.40 6.36
CA GLU A 80 0.98 16.49 5.39
C GLU A 80 2.32 17.24 5.35
N GLU A 81 3.07 17.24 6.45
CA GLU A 81 4.40 17.84 6.55
C GLU A 81 5.53 16.83 6.29
N CYS A 82 5.21 15.54 6.17
CA CYS A 82 6.17 14.46 6.04
C CYS A 82 6.76 14.37 4.62
N ARG A 83 8.02 14.79 4.47
CA ARG A 83 8.77 14.62 3.21
C ARG A 83 9.26 13.19 2.96
N TYR A 84 9.44 12.41 4.03
CA TYR A 84 9.98 11.05 3.98
C TYR A 84 9.14 10.11 4.83
N VAL A 85 8.84 8.93 4.29
CA VAL A 85 8.15 7.87 5.02
C VAL A 85 9.15 6.73 5.29
N ASN A 86 9.51 6.58 6.56
CA ASN A 86 10.34 5.49 7.03
C ASN A 86 9.42 4.39 7.59
N LEU A 87 9.59 3.18 7.09
CA LEU A 87 8.81 2.02 7.49
C LEU A 87 9.67 1.16 8.41
N THR A 88 9.38 1.21 9.70
CA THR A 88 10.05 0.36 10.69
C THR A 88 9.10 -0.71 11.18
N SER A 89 9.55 -1.96 11.17
CA SER A 89 8.84 -3.05 11.85
C SER A 89 8.82 -2.78 13.35
N ASP A 90 7.64 -2.72 13.96
CA ASP A 90 7.53 -2.73 15.42
C ASP A 90 7.64 -4.19 15.88
N GLU A 91 8.87 -4.65 16.06
CA GLU A 91 9.16 -6.02 16.53
C GLU A 91 8.78 -6.23 18.01
N GLY A 92 8.12 -5.26 18.65
CA GLY A 92 7.63 -5.39 20.03
C GLY A 92 8.73 -5.27 21.09
N TYR A 93 9.98 -4.99 20.69
CA TYR A 93 11.10 -4.79 21.61
C TYR A 93 10.97 -3.55 22.51
N LYS A 94 9.93 -2.71 22.30
CA LYS A 94 9.59 -1.58 23.19
C LYS A 94 9.39 -1.99 24.65
N LYS A 95 9.01 -3.25 24.93
CA LYS A 95 8.92 -3.83 26.28
C LYS A 95 10.05 -4.81 26.62
N SER A 96 11.03 -4.98 25.74
CA SER A 96 12.11 -5.92 25.99
C SER A 96 13.08 -5.37 27.05
N HIS A 97 13.66 -6.27 27.84
CA HIS A 97 14.65 -5.92 28.86
C HIS A 97 16.02 -5.50 28.28
N PHE A 98 16.17 -5.43 26.95
CA PHE A 98 17.42 -5.09 26.31
C PHE A 98 17.64 -3.57 26.34
N LYS A 99 18.84 -3.15 26.75
CA LYS A 99 19.27 -1.75 26.59
C LYS A 99 19.55 -1.48 25.11
N PRO A 100 18.95 -0.45 24.48
CA PRO A 100 19.26 -0.07 23.11
C PRO A 100 20.74 0.24 22.95
N ILE A 101 21.39 -0.36 21.96
CA ILE A 101 22.77 -0.01 21.58
C ILE A 101 22.65 1.08 20.52
N ILE A 102 23.00 2.31 20.90
CA ILE A 102 23.04 3.46 19.99
C ILE A 102 24.51 3.60 19.54
N PRO A 103 24.82 3.45 18.23
CA PRO A 103 26.15 3.72 17.73
C PRO A 103 26.49 5.23 17.84
N PRO A 104 27.77 5.59 18.04
CA PRO A 104 28.22 6.97 18.22
C PRO A 104 28.05 7.83 16.96
#